data_AF-A0A1C5YI47-F1
#
_entry.id   AF-A0A1C5YI47-F1
#
_cell.length_a   1.000
_cell.length_b   1.000
_cell.length_c   1.000
_cell.angle_alpha   90.00
_cell.angle_beta   90.00
_cell.angle_gamma   90.00
#
_symmetry.space_group_name_H-M   'P 1'
#
loop_
_entity.id
_entity.type
_entity.pdbx_description
1 polymer ?
#
loop_
_entity_poly.entity_id
_entity_poly.type
_entity_poly.pdbx_seq_one_letter_code
_entity_poly.pdbx_strand_id
1 'polypeptide(L)'
;MYQFLREQSKKNANIKPVDFSQLFQGKTAYEVLQGVVQGYVNMNHQEKLLTFYKVIYSERSIQPMAARIVAEETERMIIATKQLFYAMEIHKLLHFENADMSAVSFAMASRQGRMKKVLYARQRLMFV
;
A
#
# COMPACT_ATOMS: atom_id res chain seq x y z
N MET A 1 -0.94 17.58 -14.21
CA MET A 1 -2.15 17.01 -13.58
C MET A 1 -1.83 15.92 -12.54
N TYR A 2 -1.17 14.81 -12.88
CA TYR A 2 -0.96 13.71 -11.92
C TYR A 2 -0.17 14.09 -10.65
N GLN A 3 0.84 14.94 -10.81
CA GLN A 3 1.63 15.41 -9.66
C GLN A 3 0.81 16.26 -8.69
N PHE A 4 -0.12 17.07 -9.21
CA PHE A 4 -1.05 17.84 -8.39
C PHE A 4 -1.99 16.93 -7.57
N LEU A 5 -2.57 15.90 -8.21
CA LEU A 5 -3.41 14.93 -7.50
C LEU A 5 -2.62 14.12 -6.47
N ARG A 6 -1.38 13.74 -6.78
CA ARG A 6 -0.46 13.04 -5.86
C ARG A 6 -0.18 13.89 -4.63
N GLU A 7 0.18 15.16 -4.80
CA GLU A 7 0.46 16.07 -3.69
C GLU A 7 -0.79 16.38 -2.87
N GLN A 8 -1.96 16.56 -3.50
CA GLN A 8 -3.22 16.70 -2.76
C GLN A 8 -3.55 15.46 -1.92
N SER A 9 -3.26 14.26 -2.42
CA SER A 9 -3.51 13.02 -1.67
C SER A 9 -2.58 12.84 -0.47
N LYS A 10 -1.34 13.36 -0.55
CA LYS A 10 -0.35 13.27 0.53
C LYS A 10 -0.57 14.30 1.63
N LYS A 11 -1.08 15.49 1.31
CA LYS A 11 -1.37 16.55 2.31
C LYS A 11 -2.35 16.10 3.40
N ASN A 12 -3.22 15.14 3.11
CA ASN A 12 -4.18 14.57 4.07
C ASN A 12 -3.72 13.23 4.67
N ALA A 13 -2.62 12.67 4.17
CA ALA A 13 -2.03 11.45 4.72
C ALA A 13 -0.99 11.86 5.77
N ASN A 14 -1.36 11.77 7.05
CA ASN A 14 -0.43 12.02 8.17
C ASN A 14 0.56 10.85 8.30
N ILE A 15 1.47 10.71 7.32
CA ILE A 15 2.46 9.64 7.26
C ILE A 15 3.59 10.00 8.22
N LYS A 16 3.46 9.57 9.47
CA LYS A 16 4.54 9.65 10.46
C LYS A 16 5.57 8.54 10.17
N PRO A 17 6.87 8.78 10.43
CA PRO A 17 7.86 7.72 10.42
C PRO A 17 7.42 6.60 11.38
N VAL A 18 7.51 5.35 10.93
CA VAL A 18 7.12 4.19 11.74
C VAL A 18 8.29 3.83 12.65
N ASP A 19 8.12 3.98 13.95
CA ASP A 19 9.03 3.41 14.94
C ASP A 19 8.70 1.93 15.15
N PHE A 20 9.51 1.05 14.57
CA PHE A 20 9.32 -0.39 14.65
C PHE A 20 9.47 -0.92 16.08
N SER A 21 10.28 -0.28 16.93
CA SER A 21 10.47 -0.71 18.32
C SER A 21 9.18 -0.55 19.11
N GLN A 22 8.49 0.58 18.94
CA GLN A 22 7.16 0.79 19.54
C GLN A 22 6.08 -0.06 18.85
N LEU A 23 6.19 -0.27 17.53
CA LEU A 23 5.21 -1.04 16.78
C LEU A 23 5.12 -2.49 17.27
N PHE A 24 6.25 -3.07 17.65
CA PHE A 24 6.39 -4.48 18.04
C PHE A 24 6.23 -4.73 19.54
N GLN A 25 6.28 -3.69 20.37
CA GLN A 25 6.29 -3.85 21.83
C GLN A 25 5.00 -4.53 22.33
N GLY A 26 5.16 -5.72 22.92
CA GLY A 26 4.06 -6.50 23.50
C GLY A 26 3.07 -7.09 22.49
N LYS A 27 3.40 -7.09 21.18
CA LYS A 27 2.52 -7.62 20.13
C LYS A 27 3.11 -8.87 19.48
N THR A 28 2.23 -9.78 19.09
CA THR A 28 2.56 -10.93 18.26
C THR A 28 2.78 -10.51 16.80
N ALA A 29 3.46 -11.35 16.03
CA ALA A 29 3.64 -11.14 14.59
C ALA A 29 2.30 -10.97 13.85
N TYR A 30 1.27 -11.72 14.24
CA TYR A 30 -0.05 -11.62 13.64
C TYR A 30 -0.70 -10.25 13.88
N GLU A 31 -0.67 -9.74 15.11
CA GLU A 31 -1.25 -8.43 15.45
C GLU A 31 -0.55 -7.27 14.72
N VAL A 32 0.78 -7.37 14.56
CA VAL A 32 1.57 -6.43 13.78
C VAL A 32 1.13 -6.44 12.31
N LEU A 33 1.07 -7.63 11.69
CA LEU A 33 0.67 -7.76 10.28
C LEU A 33 -0.80 -7.35 10.05
N GLN A 34 -1.70 -7.68 10.98
CA GLN A 34 -3.09 -7.27 10.93
C GLN A 34 -3.22 -5.74 11.03
N GLY A 35 -2.45 -5.10 11.92
CA GLY A 35 -2.40 -3.64 12.04
C GLY A 35 -1.90 -2.97 10.75
N VAL A 36 -0.89 -3.55 10.10
CA VAL A 36 -0.37 -3.06 8.81
C VAL A 36 -1.42 -3.18 7.70
N VAL A 37 -2.09 -4.33 7.58
CA VAL A 37 -3.18 -4.52 6.60
C VAL A 37 -4.33 -3.55 6.89
N GLN A 38 -4.70 -3.36 8.16
CA GLN A 38 -5.75 -2.43 8.54
C GLN A 38 -5.36 -0.97 8.24
N GLY A 39 -4.09 -0.60 8.44
CA GLY A 39 -3.54 0.68 8.02
C GLY A 39 -3.72 0.91 6.52
N TYR A 40 -3.39 -0.09 5.70
CA TYR A 40 -3.64 -0.05 4.26
C TYR A 40 -5.13 0.07 3.90
N VAL A 41 -6.03 -0.60 4.63
CA VAL A 41 -7.49 -0.48 4.44
C VAL A 41 -8.00 0.92 4.80
N ASN A 42 -7.53 1.48 5.91
CA ASN A 42 -7.96 2.79 6.40
C ASN A 42 -7.49 3.91 5.45
N MET A 43 -6.30 3.79 4.85
CA MET A 43 -5.84 4.72 3.81
C MET A 43 -6.80 4.78 2.60
N ASN A 44 -7.52 3.70 2.29
CA ASN A 44 -8.49 3.68 1.17
C ASN A 44 -9.80 4.44 1.44
N HIS A 45 -10.07 4.84 2.68
CA HIS A 45 -11.26 5.64 3.02
C HIS A 45 -11.03 7.14 2.83
N GLN A 46 -9.80 7.56 2.48
CA GLN A 46 -9.52 8.95 2.12
C GLN A 46 -9.97 9.21 0.68
N GLU A 47 -11.07 9.96 0.54
CA GLU A 47 -11.74 10.23 -0.74
C GLU A 47 -10.80 10.78 -1.82
N LYS A 48 -9.91 11.73 -1.46
CA LYS A 48 -8.91 12.31 -2.38
C LYS A 48 -7.88 11.29 -2.87
N LEU A 49 -7.46 10.37 -2.00
CA LEU A 49 -6.53 9.30 -2.36
C LEU A 49 -7.21 8.31 -3.32
N LEU A 50 -8.47 7.96 -3.05
CA LEU A 50 -9.24 7.06 -3.90
C LEU A 50 -9.42 7.64 -5.32
N THR A 51 -9.75 8.92 -5.43
CA THR A 51 -9.90 9.60 -6.72
C THR A 51 -8.60 9.63 -7.51
N PHE A 52 -7.47 9.94 -6.86
CA PHE A 52 -6.14 9.86 -7.50
C PHE A 52 -5.86 8.47 -8.08
N TYR A 53 -6.06 7.41 -7.29
CA TYR A 53 -5.81 6.05 -7.76
C TYR A 53 -6.79 5.63 -8.87
N LYS A 54 -8.06 6.01 -8.81
CA LYS A 54 -9.04 5.74 -9.89
C LYS A 54 -8.57 6.30 -11.24
N VAL A 55 -8.11 7.55 -11.25
CA VAL A 55 -7.61 8.22 -12.47
C VAL A 55 -6.34 7.51 -12.97
N ILE A 56 -5.36 7.33 -12.09
CA ILE A 56 -4.08 6.71 -12.44
C ILE A 56 -4.26 5.29 -12.99
N TYR A 57 -5.08 4.45 -12.35
CA TYR A 57 -5.31 3.08 -12.82
C TYR A 57 -6.12 3.02 -14.12
N SER A 58 -6.97 4.01 -14.39
CA SER A 58 -7.76 4.07 -15.61
C SER A 58 -6.93 4.52 -16.81
N GLU A 59 -5.95 5.39 -16.58
CA GLU A 59 -5.16 5.99 -17.65
C GLU A 59 -3.84 5.25 -17.90
N ARG A 60 -3.38 4.37 -17.00
CA ARG A 60 -2.10 3.65 -17.14
C ARG A 60 -1.91 2.87 -18.45
N SER A 61 -3.01 2.43 -19.09
CA SER A 61 -2.94 1.68 -20.35
C SER A 61 -2.72 2.56 -21.58
N ILE A 62 -2.87 3.89 -21.43
CA ILE A 62 -2.83 4.86 -22.53
C ILE A 62 -1.79 5.96 -22.26
N GLN A 63 -1.56 6.29 -20.98
CA GLN A 63 -0.67 7.35 -20.54
C GLN A 63 0.57 6.74 -19.84
N PRO A 64 1.77 6.79 -20.45
CA PRO A 64 2.99 6.26 -19.87
C PRO A 64 3.34 6.86 -18.50
N MET A 65 3.02 8.13 -18.29
CA MET A 65 3.24 8.80 -17.01
C MET A 65 2.39 8.18 -15.88
N ALA A 66 1.14 7.82 -16.16
CA ALA A 66 0.29 7.14 -15.19
C ALA A 66 0.84 5.74 -14.87
N ALA A 67 1.31 5.00 -15.87
CA ALA A 67 1.98 3.71 -15.66
C ALA A 67 3.23 3.85 -14.78
N ARG A 68 4.06 4.86 -15.03
CA ARG A 68 5.27 5.14 -14.24
C ARG A 68 4.92 5.44 -12.77
N ILE A 69 3.90 6.24 -12.53
CA ILE A 69 3.44 6.54 -11.16
C ILE A 69 2.97 5.26 -10.45
N VAL A 70 2.23 4.39 -11.14
CA VAL A 70 1.83 3.09 -10.57
C VAL A 70 3.06 2.27 -10.19
N ALA A 71 4.07 2.22 -11.05
CA ALA A 71 5.31 1.48 -10.79
C ALA A 71 6.06 2.05 -9.56
N GLU A 72 6.29 3.36 -9.52
CA GLU A 72 6.98 4.04 -8.40
C GLU A 72 6.26 3.81 -7.05
N GLU A 73 4.93 3.92 -7.01
CA GLU A 73 4.16 3.69 -5.77
C GLU A 73 4.20 2.21 -5.35
N THR A 74 4.27 1.28 -6.32
CA THR A 74 4.41 -0.15 -6.05
C THR A 74 5.78 -0.47 -5.46
N GLU A 75 6.84 0.12 -6.03
CA GLU A 75 8.21 -0.05 -5.57
C GLU A 75 8.38 0.46 -4.13
N ARG A 76 7.88 1.67 -3.83
CA ARG A 76 7.90 2.23 -2.47
C ARG A 76 7.18 1.34 -1.45
N MET A 77 6.03 0.80 -1.83
CA MET A 77 5.26 -0.13 -0.99
C MET A 77 6.04 -1.42 -0.72
N ILE A 78 6.69 -1.98 -1.74
CA ILE A 78 7.52 -3.19 -1.60
C ILE A 78 8.71 -2.90 -0.67
N ILE A 79 9.42 -1.79 -0.87
CA ILE A 79 10.57 -1.40 -0.03
C ILE A 79 10.15 -1.25 1.43
N ALA A 80 9.05 -0.55 1.71
CA ALA A 80 8.53 -0.39 3.08
C ALA A 80 8.15 -1.74 3.71
N THR A 81 7.58 -2.65 2.93
CA THR A 81 7.21 -4.00 3.41
C THR A 81 8.46 -4.83 3.70
N LYS A 82 9.50 -4.74 2.85
CA LYS A 82 10.78 -5.39 3.12
C LYS A 82 11.41 -4.89 4.42
N GLN A 83 11.43 -3.58 4.64
CA GLN A 83 11.92 -2.99 5.88
C GLN A 83 11.16 -3.51 7.11
N LEU A 84 9.83 -3.61 7.02
CA LEU A 84 9.01 -4.21 8.07
C LEU A 84 9.42 -5.67 8.35
N PHE A 85 9.57 -6.49 7.30
CA PHE A 85 9.90 -7.92 7.44
C PHE A 85 11.30 -8.12 8.03
N TYR A 86 12.28 -7.33 7.58
CA TYR A 86 13.62 -7.34 8.18
C TYR A 86 13.60 -6.93 9.65
N ALA A 87 12.82 -5.90 10.00
CA ALA A 87 12.67 -5.50 11.39
C ALA A 87 12.02 -6.62 12.22
N MET A 88 10.99 -7.31 11.70
CA MET A 88 10.37 -8.44 12.40
C MET A 88 11.34 -9.62 12.59
N GLU A 89 12.27 -9.83 11.65
CA GLU A 89 13.30 -10.86 11.75
C GLU A 89 14.37 -10.53 12.80
N ILE A 90 14.87 -9.28 12.80
CA ILE A 90 15.81 -8.79 13.81
C ILE A 90 15.22 -8.90 15.22
N HIS A 91 13.94 -8.56 15.37
CA HIS A 91 13.20 -8.64 16.63
C HIS A 91 12.71 -10.07 16.96
N LYS A 92 13.07 -11.08 16.15
CA LYS A 92 12.72 -12.51 16.33
C LYS A 92 11.22 -12.79 16.41
N LEU A 93 10.40 -11.95 15.77
CA LEU A 93 8.95 -12.15 15.67
C LEU A 93 8.57 -13.14 14.58
N LEU A 94 9.31 -13.12 13.47
CA LEU A 94 9.17 -14.03 12.34
C LEU A 94 10.55 -14.48 11.89
N HIS A 95 10.63 -15.67 11.32
CA HIS A 95 11.83 -16.17 10.68
C HIS A 95 11.51 -16.48 9.22
N PHE A 96 12.37 -16.04 8.32
CA PHE A 96 12.17 -16.22 6.89
C PHE A 96 13.39 -16.90 6.29
N GLU A 97 13.15 -17.87 5.40
CA GLU A 97 14.22 -18.40 4.55
C GLU A 97 14.63 -17.36 3.48
N ASN A 98 13.66 -16.57 3.01
CA ASN A 98 13.89 -15.45 2.10
C ASN A 98 12.92 -14.29 2.42
N ALA A 99 13.37 -13.39 3.31
CA ALA A 99 12.58 -12.24 3.76
C ALA A 99 12.11 -11.35 2.59
N ASP A 100 12.94 -11.19 1.56
CA ASP A 100 12.64 -10.40 0.37
C ASP A 100 11.46 -10.96 -0.42
N MET A 101 11.45 -12.27 -0.68
CA MET A 101 10.37 -12.95 -1.41
C MET A 101 9.07 -12.94 -0.61
N SER A 102 9.16 -13.17 0.71
CA SER A 102 8.00 -13.10 1.60
C SER A 102 7.40 -11.69 1.65
N ALA A 103 8.23 -10.65 1.74
CA ALA A 103 7.78 -9.27 1.76
C ALA A 103 7.12 -8.86 0.43
N VAL A 104 7.69 -9.24 -0.72
CA VAL A 104 7.10 -8.97 -2.04
C VAL A 104 5.75 -9.66 -2.17
N SER A 105 5.65 -10.94 -1.78
CA SER A 105 4.40 -11.70 -1.85
C SER A 105 3.31 -11.08 -0.99
N PHE A 106 3.65 -10.66 0.23
CA PHE A 106 2.73 -9.97 1.13
C PHE A 106 2.27 -8.60 0.59
N ALA A 107 3.20 -7.81 0.05
CA ALA A 107 2.91 -6.52 -0.56
C ALA A 107 1.97 -6.66 -1.77
N MET A 108 2.14 -7.70 -2.58
CA MET A 108 1.27 -7.96 -3.74
C MET A 108 -0.11 -8.48 -3.34
N ALA A 109 -0.19 -9.37 -2.35
CA ALA A 109 -1.46 -9.88 -1.83
C ALA A 109 -2.33 -8.76 -1.22
N SER A 110 -1.71 -7.89 -0.41
CA SER A 110 -2.39 -6.72 0.18
C SER A 110 -2.84 -5.72 -0.88
N ARG A 111 -2.05 -5.51 -1.94
CA ARG A 111 -2.42 -4.67 -3.09
C ARG A 111 -3.56 -5.26 -3.93
N GLN A 112 -3.60 -6.57 -4.14
CA GLN A 112 -4.62 -7.19 -5.00
C GLN A 112 -6.03 -7.03 -4.42
N GLY A 113 -6.18 -7.05 -3.09
CA GLY A 113 -7.42 -6.67 -2.42
C GLY A 113 -7.86 -5.22 -2.71
N ARG A 114 -6.90 -4.30 -2.86
CA ARG A 114 -7.13 -2.89 -3.21
C ARG A 114 -7.62 -2.72 -4.65
N MET A 115 -7.01 -3.44 -5.61
CA MET A 115 -7.37 -3.34 -7.03
C MET A 115 -8.79 -3.87 -7.32
N LYS A 116 -9.20 -4.95 -6.66
CA LYS A 116 -10.58 -5.47 -6.82
C LYS A 116 -11.61 -4.41 -6.45
N LYS A 117 -11.50 -3.76 -5.27
CA LYS A 117 -12.46 -2.73 -4.83
C LYS A 117 -12.56 -1.53 -5.78
N VAL A 118 -11.42 -1.07 -6.33
CA VAL A 118 -11.39 0.06 -7.27
C VAL A 118 -12.02 -0.30 -8.62
N LEU A 119 -11.77 -1.52 -9.12
CA LEU A 119 -12.34 -2.00 -10.38
C LEU A 119 -13.84 -2.29 -10.27
N TYR A 120 -14.30 -2.89 -9.17
CA TYR A 120 -15.73 -3.13 -8.91
C TYR A 120 -16.53 -1.82 -8.78
N ALA A 121 -15.96 -0.78 -8.14
CA ALA A 121 -16.59 0.53 -8.07
C ALA A 121 -16.74 1.22 -9.44
N ARG A 122 -15.84 0.92 -10.39
CA ARG A 122 -15.90 1.45 -11.76
C ARG A 122 -16.92 0.69 -12.62
N GLN A 123 -17.01 -0.64 -12.48
CA GLN A 123 -18.06 -1.41 -13.18
C GLN A 123 -19.46 -0.97 -12.75
N ARG A 124 -19.69 -0.73 -11.45
CA ARG A 124 -21.00 -0.30 -10.94
C ARG A 124 -21.45 1.09 -11.42
N LEU A 125 -20.50 1.95 -11.85
CA LEU A 125 -20.78 3.28 -12.42
C LEU A 125 -20.91 3.29 -13.96
N MET A 126 -20.55 2.20 -14.64
CA MET A 126 -20.74 2.04 -16.09
C MET A 126 -22.07 1.37 -16.45
N PHE A 127 -22.82 0.87 -15.46
CA PHE A 127 -24.13 0.22 -15.63
C PHE A 127 -25.29 1.00 -14.99
N VAL A 128 -25.13 2.31 -14.78
CA VAL A 128 -26.22 3.23 -14.42
C VAL A 128 -26.35 4.28 -15.51
#